data_AF-A0A1W6K1N2-F1
#
_entry.id   AF-A0A1W6K1N2-F1
#
_cell.length_a   1.000
_cell.length_b   1.000
_cell.length_c   1.000
_cell.angle_alpha   90.00
_cell.angle_beta   90.00
_cell.angle_gamma   90.00
#
_symmetry.space_group_name_H-M   'P 1'
#
loop_
_entity.id
_entity.type
_entity.pdbx_description
1 polymer ?
#
loop_
_entity_poly.entity_id
_entity_poly.type
_entity_poly.pdbx_seq_one_letter_code
_entity_poly.pdbx_strand_id
1 'polypeptide(L)' 'MKRWIQRAVKHKGRVHKYLERLYGKRAFTEDGDIKTKYLDMAIRHVKRSKMDEERKRSLLSALYLAKRLKRMRK' A
#
# COMPACT_ATOMS: atom_id res chain seq x y z
N MET A 1 11.69 -3.91 -18.90
CA MET A 1 11.43 -4.70 -17.68
C MET A 1 10.52 -3.98 -16.66
N LYS A 2 9.42 -3.30 -17.07
CA LYS A 2 8.61 -2.41 -16.19
C LYS A 2 7.14 -2.84 -15.96
N ARG A 3 6.62 -3.84 -16.71
CA ARG A 3 5.17 -4.15 -16.73
C ARG A 3 4.69 -5.16 -15.67
N TRP A 4 5.58 -5.99 -15.11
CA TRP A 4 5.17 -7.02 -14.12
C TRP A 4 4.91 -6.43 -12.73
N ILE A 5 5.78 -5.54 -12.25
CA ILE A 5 5.56 -4.77 -11.01
C ILE A 5 4.29 -3.92 -11.12
N GLN A 6 3.99 -3.39 -12.31
CA GLN A 6 2.73 -2.68 -12.56
C GLN A 6 1.51 -3.60 -12.45
N ARG A 7 1.54 -4.84 -12.97
CA ARG A 7 0.42 -5.80 -12.81
C ARG A 7 0.22 -6.23 -11.36
N ALA A 8 1.29 -6.40 -10.58
CA ALA A 8 1.20 -6.74 -9.16
C ALA A 8 0.58 -5.61 -8.30
N VAL A 9 0.67 -4.36 -8.74
CA VAL A 9 0.02 -3.20 -8.10
C VAL A 9 -1.37 -2.89 -8.70
N LYS A 10 -1.59 -3.17 -10.00
CA LYS A 10 -2.84 -2.84 -10.74
C LYS A 10 -4.00 -3.81 -10.52
N HIS A 11 -3.77 -5.07 -10.15
CA HIS A 11 -4.85 -5.83 -9.52
C HIS A 11 -5.03 -5.26 -8.12
N LYS A 12 -6.24 -4.79 -7.77
CA LYS A 12 -6.57 -4.20 -6.46
C LYS A 12 -6.17 -5.16 -5.32
N GLY A 13 -4.89 -5.12 -4.95
CA GLY A 13 -4.30 -6.03 -4.00
C GLY A 13 -4.71 -5.67 -2.59
N ARG A 14 -4.23 -6.45 -1.62
CA ARG A 14 -4.51 -6.24 -0.20
C ARG A 14 -4.21 -4.81 0.26
N VAL A 15 -3.11 -4.21 -0.22
CA VAL A 15 -2.72 -2.84 0.09
C VAL A 15 -3.69 -1.81 -0.52
N HIS A 16 -4.09 -1.99 -1.77
CA HIS A 16 -5.02 -1.09 -2.43
C HIS A 16 -6.38 -1.09 -1.71
N LYS A 17 -6.95 -2.26 -1.44
CA LYS A 17 -8.22 -2.38 -0.71
C LYS A 17 -8.12 -1.79 0.71
N TYR A 18 -6.98 -1.98 1.38
CA TYR A 18 -6.77 -1.43 2.72
C TYR A 18 -6.73 0.10 2.71
N LEU A 19 -6.00 0.71 1.78
CA LEU A 19 -5.93 2.16 1.63
C LEU A 19 -7.26 2.76 1.18
N GLU A 20 -7.99 2.08 0.30
CA GLU A 20 -9.32 2.47 -0.15
C GLU A 20 -10.31 2.49 1.03
N ARG A 21 -10.26 1.50 1.93
CA ARG A 21 -11.07 1.49 3.16
C ARG A 21 -10.69 2.60 4.14
N LEU A 22 -9.39 2.83 4.36
CA LEU A 22 -8.92 3.74 5.39
C LEU A 22 -8.97 5.22 4.98
N TYR A 23 -8.72 5.50 3.70
CA TYR A 23 -8.55 6.85 3.21
C TYR A 23 -9.43 7.18 2.01
N GLY A 24 -10.02 6.21 1.32
CA GLY A 24 -10.84 6.44 0.12
C GLY A 24 -10.03 6.84 -1.10
N LYS A 25 -10.71 7.41 -2.11
CA LYS A 25 -10.13 7.78 -3.42
C LYS A 25 -8.93 8.74 -3.33
N ARG A 26 -8.85 9.58 -2.29
CA ARG A 26 -7.73 10.53 -2.09
C ARG A 26 -6.36 9.88 -1.94
N ALA A 27 -6.30 8.60 -1.53
CA ALA A 27 -5.06 7.85 -1.43
C ALA A 27 -4.44 7.47 -2.78
N PHE A 28 -5.19 7.64 -3.87
CA PHE A 28 -4.79 7.28 -5.21
C PHE A 28 -4.59 8.53 -6.08
N THR A 29 -3.74 8.42 -7.10
CA THR A 29 -3.65 9.38 -8.21
C THR A 29 -4.78 9.14 -9.20
N GLU A 30 -4.95 10.04 -10.17
CA GLU A 30 -5.95 9.90 -11.23
C GLU A 30 -5.75 8.59 -12.04
N ASP A 31 -4.49 8.19 -12.26
CA ASP A 31 -4.13 6.91 -12.88
C ASP A 31 -4.38 5.66 -12.01
N GLY A 32 -4.86 5.84 -10.78
CA GLY A 32 -5.07 4.76 -9.81
C GLY A 32 -3.80 4.28 -9.09
N ASP A 33 -2.70 5.03 -9.16
CA ASP A 33 -1.47 4.72 -8.42
C ASP A 33 -1.56 5.18 -6.96
N ILE A 34 -0.95 4.44 -6.04
CA ILE A 34 -1.02 4.78 -4.61
C ILE A 34 -0.09 5.95 -4.31
N LYS A 35 -0.59 7.04 -3.73
CA LYS A 35 0.23 8.17 -3.26
C LYS A 35 1.14 7.76 -2.09
N THR A 36 2.42 8.16 -2.14
CA THR A 36 3.44 7.72 -1.17
C THR A 36 3.11 8.17 0.26
N LYS A 37 2.61 9.41 0.40
CA LYS A 37 2.15 9.96 1.69
C LYS A 37 1.15 9.02 2.39
N TYR A 38 0.25 8.39 1.64
CA TYR A 38 -0.77 7.51 2.20
C TYR A 38 -0.23 6.12 2.56
N LEU A 39 0.80 5.62 1.88
CA LEU A 39 1.54 4.43 2.33
C LEU A 39 2.19 4.67 3.69
N ASP A 40 2.85 5.82 3.86
CA ASP A 40 3.51 6.16 5.13
C ASP A 40 2.52 6.39 6.27
N MET A 41 1.35 6.96 5.97
CA MET A 41 0.25 7.08 6.93
C MET A 41 -0.31 5.70 7.31
N ALA A 42 -0.53 4.81 6.34
CA ALA A 42 -1.01 3.46 6.60
C ALA A 42 -0.03 2.65 7.44
N ILE A 43 1.28 2.73 7.17
CA ILE A 43 2.30 2.06 7.98
C ILE A 43 2.23 2.54 9.43
N ARG A 44 2.12 3.86 9.66
CA ARG A 44 1.97 4.43 11.01
C ARG A 44 0.67 3.99 11.68
N HIS A 45 -0.42 3.93 10.93
CA HIS A 45 -1.71 3.47 11.43
C HIS A 45 -1.64 2.00 11.88
N VAL A 46 -1.12 1.10 11.04
CA VAL A 46 -0.99 -0.33 11.35
C VAL A 46 -0.04 -0.57 12.54
N LYS A 47 1.03 0.22 12.67
CA LYS A 47 1.91 0.14 13.86
C LYS A 47 1.18 0.48 15.16
N ARG A 48 0.22 1.40 15.12
CA ARG A 48 -0.55 1.88 16.28
C ARG A 48 -1.87 1.15 16.49
N SER A 49 -2.32 0.36 15.52
CA SER A 49 -3.59 -0.37 15.61
C SER A 49 -3.47 -1.57 16.55
N LYS A 50 -4.52 -1.81 17.33
CA LYS A 50 -4.70 -3.02 18.15
C LYS A 50 -5.18 -4.17 17.26
N MET A 51 -4.31 -4.66 16.38
CA MET A 51 -4.56 -5.81 15.52
C MET A 51 -3.75 -7.02 16.01
N ASP A 52 -4.19 -8.22 15.66
CA ASP A 52 -3.41 -9.44 15.86
C ASP A 52 -2.00 -9.27 15.27
N GLU A 53 -0.97 -9.64 16.04
CA GLU A 53 0.44 -9.39 15.66
C GLU A 53 0.82 -10.05 14.33
N GLU A 54 0.28 -11.24 14.03
CA GLU A 54 0.49 -11.91 12.74
C GLU A 54 -0.10 -11.10 11.57
N ARG A 55 -1.35 -10.64 11.72
CA ARG A 55 -2.04 -9.84 10.70
C ARG A 55 -1.35 -8.50 10.49
N LYS A 56 -0.90 -7.88 11.58
CA LYS A 56 -0.14 -6.63 11.60
C LYS A 56 1.18 -6.80 10.86
N ARG A 57 1.97 -7.84 11.17
CA ARG A 57 3.23 -8.15 10.50
C ARG A 57 3.02 -8.38 9.00
N SER A 58 2.03 -9.19 8.63
CA SER A 58 1.69 -9.48 7.23
C SER A 58 1.31 -8.21 6.45
N LEU A 59 0.50 -7.33 7.04
CA LEU A 59 0.08 -6.09 6.41
C LEU A 59 1.23 -5.07 6.31
N LEU A 60 2.07 -4.96 7.34
CA LEU A 60 3.25 -4.11 7.30
C LEU A 60 4.23 -4.56 6.22
N SER A 61 4.51 -5.86 6.10
CA SER A 61 5.37 -6.38 5.03
C SER A 61 4.84 -6.02 3.64
N ALA A 62 3.53 -6.13 3.42
CA ALA A 62 2.91 -5.74 2.15
C ALA A 62 3.03 -4.23 1.88
N LEU A 63 2.80 -3.39 2.90
CA LEU A 63 2.94 -1.93 2.79
C LEU A 63 4.39 -1.50 2.52
N TYR A 64 5.36 -2.13 3.18
CA TYR A 64 6.79 -1.89 2.96
C TYR A 64 7.23 -2.32 1.56
N LEU A 65 6.76 -3.48 1.10
CA LEU A 65 7.03 -3.94 -0.26
C LEU A 65 6.47 -2.95 -1.30
N ALA A 66 5.22 -2.50 -1.13
CA ALA A 66 4.62 -1.51 -2.02
C ALA A 66 5.43 -0.20 -2.04
N LYS A 67 5.88 0.28 -0.89
CA LYS A 67 6.76 1.46 -0.80
C LYS A 67 8.09 1.25 -1.53
N ARG A 68 8.73 0.09 -1.37
CA ARG A 68 10.01 -0.26 -2.04
C ARG A 68 9.84 -0.32 -3.55
N LEU A 69 8.81 -1.02 -4.04
CA LEU A 69 8.50 -1.12 -5.46
C LEU A 69 8.22 0.25 -6.07
N LYS A 70 7.49 1.12 -5.35
CA LYS A 70 7.24 2.49 -5.81
C LYS A 70 8.53 3.30 -5.90
N ARG A 71 9.44 3.16 -4.93
CA ARG A 71 10.76 3.83 -4.98
C ARG A 71 11.60 3.34 -6.15
N MET A 72 11.59 2.04 -6.46
CA MET A 72 12.31 1.48 -7.61
C MET A 72 11.70 1.82 -8.97
N ARG A 73 10.42 2.22 -9.01
CA ARG A 73 9.76 2.68 -10.25
C ARG A 73 10.19 4.10 -10.62
N LYS A 74 10.62 4.89 -9.64
CA LYS A 74 11.07 6.28 -9.80
C LYS A 74 12.48 6.29 -10.37
#